data_AF-A0A7D6C5G5-F1
#
_entry.id   AF-A0A7D6C5G5-F1
#
_cell.length_a   1.000
_cell.length_b   1.000
_cell.length_c   1.000
_cell.angle_alpha   90.00
_cell.angle_beta   90.00
_cell.angle_gamma   90.00
#
_symmetry.space_group_name_H-M   'P 1'
#
loop_
_entity.id
_entity.type
_entity.pdbx_description
1 polymer ?
#
loop_
_entity_poly.entity_id
_entity_poly.type
_entity_poly.pdbx_seq_one_letter_code
_entity_poly.pdbx_strand_id
1 'polypeptide(L)' 'MKLAFAALALGALLGLILGVPLGRRVERVAWHADATIARARVTGWLIRDLTGGMLTAALVIAVAAFVIWALLRHHD' A
#
# COMPACT_ATOMS: atom_id res chain seq x y z
N MET A 1 31.32 20.55 -40.29
CA MET A 1 29.93 21.08 -40.19
C MET A 1 28.86 20.01 -40.42
N LYS A 2 28.82 19.29 -41.55
CA LYS A 2 27.78 18.28 -41.83
C LYS A 2 27.65 17.16 -40.78
N LEU A 3 28.77 16.65 -40.27
CA LEU A 3 28.82 15.63 -39.20
C LEU A 3 28.21 16.12 -37.87
N ALA A 4 28.41 17.40 -37.53
CA ALA A 4 27.86 17.99 -36.31
C ALA A 4 26.33 18.11 -36.39
N PHE A 5 25.80 18.51 -37.55
CA PHE A 5 24.36 18.53 -37.80
C PHE A 5 23.75 17.12 -37.80
N ALA A 6 24.44 16.14 -38.38
CA ALA A 6 23.99 14.75 -38.37
C ALA A 6 23.93 14.18 -36.95
N ALA A 7 24.97 14.40 -36.13
CA ALA A 7 25.00 13.95 -34.74
C ALA A 7 23.89 14.60 -33.89
N LEU A 8 23.65 15.90 -34.09
CA LEU A 8 22.60 16.64 -33.39
C LEU A 8 21.21 16.16 -33.80
N ALA A 9 20.97 15.91 -35.09
CA ALA A 9 19.73 15.34 -35.59
C ALA A 9 19.48 13.92 -35.05
N LEU A 10 20.51 13.08 -34.99
CA LEU A 10 20.43 11.71 -34.45
C LEU A 10 20.12 11.71 -32.96
N GLY A 11 20.76 12.59 -32.17
CA GLY A 11 20.48 12.75 -30.75
C GLY A 11 19.05 13.23 -30.48
N ALA A 12 18.57 14.20 -31.25
CA ALA A 12 17.19 14.67 -31.16
C ALA A 12 16.18 13.58 -31.52
N LEU A 13 16.43 12.81 -32.59
CA LEU A 13 15.60 11.68 -33.00
C LEU A 13 15.58 10.58 -31.93
N LEU A 14 16.73 10.21 -31.38
CA LEU A 14 16.80 9.20 -30.31
C LEU A 14 16.08 9.67 -29.05
N GLY A 15 16.23 10.95 -28.66
CA GLY A 15 15.49 11.53 -27.55
C GLY A 15 13.98 11.52 -27.77
N LEU A 16 13.51 11.79 -28.99
CA LEU A 16 12.09 11.77 -29.32
C LEU A 16 11.52 10.34 -29.37
N ILE A 17 12.24 9.42 -30.01
CA ILE A 17 11.81 8.03 -30.24
C ILE A 17 11.86 7.22 -28.94
N LEU A 18 12.86 7.44 -28.10
CA LEU A 18 13.04 6.65 -26.87
C LEU A 18 12.55 7.41 -25.63
N GLY A 19 12.91 8.68 -25.49
CA GLY A 19 12.61 9.46 -24.28
C GLY A 19 11.10 9.69 -24.06
N VAL A 20 10.36 10.05 -25.10
CA VAL A 20 8.92 10.33 -24.99
C VAL A 20 8.09 9.09 -24.60
N PRO A 21 8.25 7.91 -25.24
CA PRO A 21 7.49 6.73 -24.84
C PRO A 21 7.98 6.12 -23.52
N LEU A 22 9.27 6.21 -23.19
CA LEU A 22 9.78 5.75 -21.90
C LEU A 22 9.26 6.62 -20.76
N GLY A 23 9.26 7.96 -20.91
CA GLY A 23 8.66 8.88 -19.94
C GLY A 23 7.20 8.57 -19.67
N ARG A 24 6.39 8.40 -20.73
CA ARG A 24 4.96 8.02 -20.59
C ARG A 24 4.74 6.64 -19.97
N ARG A 25 5.68 5.69 -20.16
CA ARG A 25 5.61 4.38 -19.48
C ARG A 25 5.93 4.51 -17.99
N VAL A 26 6.96 5.27 -17.63
CA VAL A 26 7.35 5.50 -16.23
C VAL A 26 6.22 6.22 -15.49
N GLU A 27 5.62 7.24 -16.08
CA GLU A 27 4.49 7.97 -15.51
C GLU A 27 3.29 7.04 -15.22
N ARG A 28 2.95 6.16 -16.16
CA ARG A 28 1.91 5.14 -15.93
C ARG A 28 2.29 4.16 -14.83
N VAL A 29 3.52 3.66 -14.81
CA VAL A 29 3.97 2.73 -13.76
C VAL A 29 3.91 3.39 -12.39
N ALA A 30 4.38 4.64 -12.28
CA ALA A 30 4.33 5.43 -11.06
C ALA A 30 2.87 5.60 -10.58
N TRP A 31 1.94 5.93 -11.48
CA TRP A 31 0.52 6.03 -11.15
C TRP A 31 -0.07 4.72 -10.58
N HIS A 32 0.26 3.58 -11.20
CA HIS A 32 -0.22 2.27 -10.72
C HIS A 32 0.41 1.90 -9.37
N ALA A 33 1.70 2.19 -9.18
CA ALA A 33 2.39 1.97 -7.91
C ALA A 33 1.73 2.78 -6.79
N ASP A 34 1.46 4.07 -7.01
CA ASP A 34 0.83 4.94 -6.02
C ASP A 34 -0.59 4.47 -5.66
N ALA A 35 -1.39 4.07 -6.67
CA ALA A 35 -2.71 3.51 -6.44
C ALA A 35 -2.67 2.22 -5.61
N THR A 36 -1.65 1.38 -5.84
CA THR A 36 -1.47 0.12 -5.11
C THR A 36 -1.02 0.36 -3.68
N ILE A 37 -0.10 1.31 -3.46
CA ILE A 37 0.35 1.73 -2.12
C ILE A 37 -0.81 2.34 -1.33
N ALA A 38 -1.59 3.23 -1.94
CA ALA A 38 -2.76 3.83 -1.31
C ALA A 38 -3.76 2.75 -0.89
N ARG A 39 -4.08 1.80 -1.78
CA ARG A 39 -4.96 0.67 -1.45
C ARG A 39 -4.39 -0.20 -0.33
N ALA A 40 -3.10 -0.53 -0.38
CA ALA A 40 -2.44 -1.31 0.67
C ALA A 40 -2.47 -0.61 2.03
N ARG A 41 -2.31 0.73 2.06
CA ARG A 41 -2.39 1.54 3.28
C ARG A 41 -3.79 1.52 3.87
N VAL A 42 -4.83 1.63 3.05
CA VAL A 42 -6.23 1.54 3.49
C VAL A 42 -6.54 0.15 4.04
N THR A 43 -6.14 -0.91 3.33
CA THR A 43 -6.33 -2.30 3.79
C THR A 43 -5.55 -2.56 5.09
N GLY A 44 -4.32 -2.08 5.20
CA GLY A 44 -3.51 -2.22 6.42
C GLY A 44 -4.12 -1.49 7.62
N TRP A 45 -4.71 -0.31 7.41
CA TRP A 45 -5.43 0.43 8.44
C TRP A 45 -6.69 -0.32 8.90
N LEU A 46 -7.48 -0.83 7.95
CA LEU A 46 -8.67 -1.63 8.24
C LEU A 46 -8.34 -2.92 9.01
N ILE A 47 -7.30 -3.66 8.58
CA ILE A 47 -6.84 -4.87 9.28
C ILE A 47 -6.43 -4.53 10.71
N ARG A 48 -5.70 -3.42 10.91
CA ARG A 48 -5.26 -2.99 12.24
C ARG A 48 -6.45 -2.66 13.14
N ASP A 49 -7.43 -1.94 12.62
CA ASP A 49 -8.64 -1.56 13.35
C ASP A 49 -9.48 -2.78 13.73
N LEU A 50 -9.75 -3.67 12.77
CA LEU A 50 -10.45 -4.94 13.01
C LEU A 50 -9.72 -5.83 14.03
N THR A 51 -8.40 -5.91 13.95
CA THR A 51 -7.59 -6.66 14.91
C THR A 51 -7.71 -6.06 16.32
N GLY A 52 -7.65 -4.74 16.44
CA GLY A 52 -7.85 -4.03 17.71
C GLY A 52 -9.24 -4.28 18.30
N GLY A 53 -10.28 -4.22 17.48
CA GLY A 53 -11.66 -4.54 17.87
C GLY A 53 -11.81 -5.99 18.34
N MET A 54 -11.25 -6.96 17.61
CA MET A 54 -11.27 -8.37 17.97
C MET A 54 -10.55 -8.66 19.30
N LEU A 55 -9.38 -8.06 19.52
CA LEU A 55 -8.65 -8.20 20.79
C LEU A 55 -9.44 -7.62 21.96
N THR A 56 -10.08 -6.46 21.76
CA THR A 56 -10.91 -5.83 22.79
C THR A 56 -12.11 -6.71 23.13
N ALA A 57 -12.80 -7.23 22.12
CA ALA A 57 -13.92 -8.15 22.32
C ALA A 57 -13.50 -9.44 23.05
N ALA A 58 -12.36 -10.04 22.64
CA ALA A 58 -11.82 -11.22 23.29
C ALA A 58 -11.49 -10.95 24.78
N LEU A 59 -10.93 -9.78 25.09
CA LEU A 59 -10.63 -9.38 26.47
C LEU A 59 -11.91 -9.21 27.30
N VAL A 60 -12.94 -8.55 26.75
CA VAL A 60 -14.24 -8.41 27.43
C VAL A 60 -14.87 -9.77 27.72
N ILE A 61 -14.87 -10.67 26.74
CA ILE A 61 -15.40 -12.04 26.91
C ILE A 61 -14.61 -12.79 27.98
N ALA A 62 -13.28 -12.71 27.97
CA ALA A 62 -12.42 -13.36 28.96
C ALA A 62 -12.71 -12.84 30.38
N VAL A 63 -12.84 -11.53 30.55
CA VAL A 63 -13.20 -10.92 31.84
C VAL A 63 -14.57 -11.37 32.29
N ALA A 64 -15.57 -11.35 31.41
CA ALA A 64 -16.93 -11.81 31.74
C ALA A 64 -16.94 -13.29 32.16
N ALA A 65 -16.24 -14.15 31.41
CA ALA A 65 -16.10 -15.57 31.76
C ALA A 65 -15.40 -15.77 33.11
N PHE A 66 -14.36 -14.99 33.40
CA PHE A 66 -13.68 -15.02 34.70
C PHE A 66 -14.61 -14.62 35.85
N VAL A 67 -15.40 -13.55 35.68
CA VAL A 67 -16.37 -13.11 36.68
C VAL A 67 -17.42 -14.19 36.93
N ILE A 68 -17.98 -14.78 35.87
CA ILE A 68 -18.94 -15.88 35.98
C ILE A 68 -18.32 -17.06 36.72
N TRP A 69 -17.12 -17.47 36.34
CA TRP A 69 -16.39 -18.54 37.01
C TRP A 69 -16.18 -18.24 38.50
N ALA A 70 -15.74 -17.03 38.84
CA ALA A 70 -15.50 -16.62 40.22
C ALA A 70 -16.77 -16.63 41.07
N LEU A 71 -17.90 -16.18 40.50
CA LEU A 71 -19.20 -16.20 41.18
C LEU A 71 -19.69 -17.63 41.45
N LEU A 72 -19.54 -18.53 40.48
CA LEU A 72 -19.89 -19.94 40.67
C LEU A 72 -19.04 -20.58 41.78
N ARG A 73 -17.72 -20.33 41.77
CA ARG A 73 -16.77 -20.86 42.76
C ARG A 73 -16.94 -20.31 44.18
N HIS A 74 -17.68 -19.21 44.35
CA HIS A 74 -17.99 -18.63 45.67
C HIS A 74 -19.32 -19.14 46.23
N HIS A 75 -20.20 -19.67 45.38
CA HIS A 75 -21.51 -20.21 45.76
C HIS A 75 -21.47 -21.71 46.12
N ASP A 76 -20.36 -22.40 45.82
CA ASP A 76 -20.04 -23.77 46.24
C ASP A 76 -19.25 -23.79 47.56
#